data_AF-A0A3B8Z545-F1
#
_entry.id   AF-A0A3B8Z545-F1
#
_cell.length_a   1.000
_cell.length_b   1.000
_cell.length_c   1.000
_cell.angle_alpha   90.00
_cell.angle_beta   90.00
_cell.angle_gamma   90.00
#
_symmetry.space_group_name_H-M   'P 1'
#
loop_
_entity.id
_entity.type
_entity.pdbx_description
1 polymer ?
#
loop_
_entity_poly.entity_id
_entity_poly.type
_entity_poly.pdbx_seq_one_letter_code
_entity_poly.pdbx_strand_id
1 'polypeptide(L)'
;MNRFEILVKATLQMYAEAIREGSKSLVAHFWIVGLIPGYTMLLGLVATLGMSLGFLGGILQYLAMAALLSSFLSILEEAVSHQRVNFAGLGSTFGRYFNSLISVLFIFWILDLVLGMIGQNSANSLWLILSVKTAIFVVFNPVPELIYQGRRDGMGLLEDAYRFTLANTLEWLFPMFLILGPIFAIETQWGLVVMSQLSPTNALSMISTILMQGLPASPWTTILSTLVASALLTWIMLFRGFLFRSLNRGGRRQRIFMSRMQS
;
A
#
# COMPACT_ATOMS: atom_id res chain seq x y z
N MET A 1 10.03 23.20 -27.09
CA MET A 1 9.30 22.29 -26.18
C MET A 1 8.71 23.12 -25.04
N ASN A 2 7.39 23.06 -24.86
CA ASN A 2 6.71 23.85 -23.83
C ASN A 2 7.07 23.30 -22.44
N ARG A 3 7.06 24.13 -21.37
CA ARG A 3 7.45 23.69 -20.01
C ARG A 3 6.61 22.48 -19.53
N PHE A 4 5.36 22.42 -19.98
CA PHE A 4 4.44 21.34 -19.71
C PHE A 4 4.90 20.01 -20.34
N GLU A 5 5.29 20.01 -21.62
CA GLU A 5 5.76 18.81 -22.32
C GLU A 5 7.02 18.22 -21.68
N ILE A 6 7.95 19.08 -21.26
CA ILE A 6 9.16 18.68 -20.54
C ILE A 6 8.79 17.97 -19.23
N LEU A 7 7.82 18.51 -18.49
CA LEU A 7 7.39 17.93 -17.21
C LEU A 7 6.69 16.58 -17.42
N VAL A 8 5.79 16.50 -18.40
CA VAL A 8 5.11 15.24 -18.75
C VAL A 8 6.13 14.17 -19.15
N LYS A 9 7.07 14.50 -20.03
CA LYS A 9 8.12 13.57 -20.46
C LYS A 9 8.98 13.09 -19.28
N ALA A 10 9.38 14.00 -18.40
CA ALA A 10 10.14 13.65 -17.20
C ALA A 10 9.35 12.72 -16.27
N THR A 11 8.06 13.00 -16.02
CA THR A 11 7.20 12.13 -15.20
C THR A 11 7.01 10.75 -15.83
N LEU A 12 6.80 10.68 -17.16
CA LEU A 12 6.68 9.40 -17.87
C LEU A 12 7.98 8.59 -17.82
N GLN A 13 9.14 9.25 -17.93
CA GLN A 13 10.43 8.60 -17.75
C GLN A 13 10.59 8.03 -16.34
N MET A 14 10.20 8.79 -15.31
CA MET A 14 10.20 8.30 -13.92
C MET A 14 9.29 7.08 -13.74
N TYR A 15 8.11 7.06 -14.36
CA TYR A 15 7.24 5.88 -14.33
C TYR A 15 7.87 4.68 -15.04
N ALA A 16 8.46 4.88 -16.23
CA ALA A 16 9.11 3.82 -16.98
C ALA A 16 10.29 3.22 -16.21
N GLU A 17 11.09 4.07 -15.55
CA GLU A 17 12.18 3.63 -14.67
C GLU A 17 11.66 2.86 -13.46
N ALA A 18 10.63 3.37 -12.77
CA ALA A 18 10.03 2.68 -11.63
C ALA A 18 9.41 1.33 -12.01
N ILE A 19 8.78 1.23 -13.19
CA ILE A 19 8.26 -0.03 -13.74
C ILE A 19 9.41 -1.00 -14.02
N ARG A 20 10.47 -0.52 -14.68
CA ARG A 20 11.62 -1.36 -15.04
C ARG A 20 12.31 -1.91 -13.79
N GLU A 21 12.59 -1.06 -12.81
CA GLU A 21 13.25 -1.46 -11.57
C GLU A 21 12.34 -2.31 -10.68
N GLY A 22 11.04 -1.99 -10.59
CA GLY A 22 10.05 -2.80 -9.89
C GLY A 22 9.94 -4.21 -10.47
N SER A 23 9.84 -4.34 -11.79
CA SER A 23 9.78 -5.64 -12.49
C SER A 23 11.07 -6.45 -12.34
N LYS A 24 12.25 -5.81 -12.49
CA LYS A 24 13.54 -6.48 -12.26
C LYS A 24 13.67 -6.98 -10.82
N SER A 25 13.29 -6.16 -9.84
CA SER A 25 13.37 -6.52 -8.43
C SER A 25 12.40 -7.65 -8.07
N LEU A 26 11.20 -7.65 -8.66
CA LEU A 26 10.24 -8.75 -8.51
C LEU A 26 10.80 -10.07 -9.05
N VAL A 27 11.39 -10.07 -10.25
CA VAL A 27 11.98 -11.28 -10.85
C VAL A 27 13.17 -11.77 -10.03
N ALA A 28 14.02 -10.85 -9.57
CA ALA A 28 15.18 -11.18 -8.73
C ALA A 28 14.78 -11.76 -7.37
N HIS A 29 13.64 -11.31 -6.81
CA HIS A 29 13.17 -11.69 -5.49
C HIS A 29 11.76 -12.28 -5.54
N PHE A 30 11.50 -13.16 -6.51
CA PHE A 30 10.16 -13.69 -6.78
C PHE A 30 9.53 -14.40 -5.58
N TRP A 31 10.36 -14.93 -4.69
CA TRP A 31 9.90 -15.57 -3.48
C TRP A 31 9.10 -14.68 -2.52
N ILE A 32 9.26 -13.34 -2.60
CA ILE A 32 8.48 -12.38 -1.80
C ILE A 32 6.98 -12.54 -2.09
N VAL A 33 6.62 -12.97 -3.30
CA VAL A 33 5.23 -13.29 -3.70
C VAL A 33 4.63 -14.38 -2.81
N GLY A 34 5.43 -15.31 -2.28
CA GLY A 34 4.95 -16.33 -1.35
C GLY A 34 4.65 -15.79 0.06
N LEU A 35 5.26 -14.67 0.45
CA LEU A 35 5.12 -14.13 1.81
C LEU A 35 3.73 -13.58 2.08
N ILE A 36 3.12 -12.85 1.13
CA ILE A 36 1.82 -12.21 1.35
C ILE A 36 0.73 -13.26 1.68
N PRO A 37 0.51 -14.32 0.89
CA PRO A 37 -0.44 -15.37 1.26
C PRO A 37 -0.01 -16.11 2.52
N GLY A 38 1.30 -16.37 2.72
CA GLY A 38 1.80 -16.98 3.95
C GLY A 38 1.46 -16.16 5.21
N TYR A 39 1.65 -14.85 5.16
CA TYR A 39 1.31 -13.92 6.25
C TYR A 39 -0.19 -13.81 6.45
N THR A 40 -0.97 -13.85 5.36
CA THR A 40 -2.44 -13.87 5.44
C THR A 40 -2.93 -15.14 6.14
N MET A 41 -2.33 -16.30 5.83
CA MET A 41 -2.64 -17.57 6.52
C MET A 41 -2.24 -17.53 7.99
N LEU A 42 -1.06 -17.00 8.31
CA LEU A 42 -0.62 -16.82 9.70
C LEU A 42 -1.56 -15.90 10.49
N LEU A 43 -2.01 -14.78 9.89
CA LEU A 43 -3.03 -13.92 10.51
C LEU A 43 -4.35 -14.64 10.70
N GLY A 44 -4.77 -15.45 9.73
CA GLY A 44 -5.97 -16.29 9.85
C GLY A 44 -5.86 -17.24 11.06
N LEU A 45 -4.72 -17.91 11.23
CA LEU A 45 -4.46 -18.79 12.38
C LEU A 45 -4.44 -18.02 13.71
N VAL A 46 -3.80 -16.85 13.76
CA VAL A 46 -3.80 -16.01 14.96
C VAL A 46 -5.22 -15.56 15.29
N ALA A 47 -6.02 -15.19 14.30
CA ALA A 47 -7.42 -14.80 14.48
C ALA A 47 -8.26 -15.97 15.01
N THR A 48 -8.11 -17.18 14.45
CA THR A 48 -8.88 -18.35 14.92
C THR A 48 -8.53 -18.76 16.34
N LEU A 49 -7.24 -18.73 16.69
CA LEU A 49 -6.78 -19.00 18.06
C LEU A 49 -7.21 -17.88 19.02
N GLY A 50 -7.22 -16.63 18.55
CA GLY A 50 -7.62 -15.45 19.31
C GLY A 50 -9.13 -15.39 19.63
N MET A 51 -9.99 -16.07 18.88
CA MET A 51 -11.44 -16.05 19.12
C MET A 51 -11.82 -16.45 20.55
N SER A 52 -11.11 -17.42 21.14
CA SER A 52 -11.36 -17.91 22.50
C SER A 52 -10.94 -16.92 23.59
N LEU A 53 -10.06 -15.96 23.26
CA LEU A 53 -9.48 -14.99 24.18
C LEU A 53 -10.26 -13.67 24.25
N GLY A 54 -11.33 -13.52 23.45
CA GLY A 54 -12.14 -12.30 23.39
C GLY A 54 -11.30 -11.07 23.07
N PHE A 55 -11.36 -10.06 23.93
CA PHE A 55 -10.62 -8.80 23.76
C PHE A 55 -9.09 -8.99 23.62
N LEU A 56 -8.51 -9.93 24.39
CA LEU A 56 -7.08 -10.23 24.30
C LEU A 56 -6.71 -10.84 22.94
N GLY A 57 -7.63 -11.58 22.32
CA GLY A 57 -7.48 -12.08 20.97
C GLY A 57 -7.36 -10.97 19.93
N GLY A 58 -8.14 -9.89 20.10
CA GLY A 58 -8.05 -8.70 19.25
C GLY A 58 -6.68 -8.00 19.37
N ILE A 59 -6.16 -7.85 20.60
CA ILE A 59 -4.82 -7.29 20.83
C ILE A 59 -3.76 -8.18 20.16
N LEU A 60 -3.83 -9.50 20.37
CA LEU A 60 -2.89 -10.45 19.78
C LEU A 60 -2.88 -10.37 18.24
N GLN A 61 -4.06 -10.35 17.63
CA GLN A 61 -4.21 -10.21 16.18
C GLN A 61 -3.62 -8.89 15.67
N TYR A 62 -3.84 -7.79 16.40
CA TYR A 62 -3.31 -6.48 16.05
C TYR A 62 -1.77 -6.43 16.11
N LEU A 63 -1.17 -7.01 17.16
CA LEU A 63 0.30 -7.11 17.29
C LEU A 63 0.89 -8.01 16.20
N ALA A 64 0.26 -9.16 15.92
CA ALA A 64 0.70 -10.05 14.85
C ALA A 64 0.66 -9.37 13.48
N MET A 65 -0.39 -8.58 13.21
CA MET A 65 -0.51 -7.78 12.00
C MET A 65 0.60 -6.75 11.87
N ALA A 66 0.88 -5.99 12.94
CA ALA A 66 1.98 -5.02 12.92
C ALA A 66 3.35 -5.69 12.68
N ALA A 67 3.59 -6.86 13.28
CA ALA A 67 4.83 -7.62 13.07
C ALA A 67 4.98 -8.12 11.63
N LEU A 68 3.92 -8.70 11.05
CA LEU A 68 3.94 -9.21 9.68
C LEU A 68 4.08 -8.09 8.65
N LEU A 69 3.40 -6.96 8.85
CA LEU A 69 3.59 -5.76 8.03
C LEU A 69 5.01 -5.22 8.17
N SER A 70 5.58 -5.20 9.38
CA SER A 70 6.97 -4.77 9.60
C SER A 70 7.94 -5.63 8.81
N SER A 71 7.76 -6.95 8.85
CA SER A 71 8.57 -7.87 8.09
C SER A 71 8.47 -7.62 6.58
N PHE A 72 7.25 -7.47 6.07
CA PHE A 72 7.02 -7.20 4.66
C PHE A 72 7.65 -5.87 4.20
N LEU A 73 7.49 -4.79 4.97
CA LEU A 73 8.09 -3.49 4.64
C LEU A 73 9.62 -3.52 4.70
N SER A 74 10.21 -4.27 5.63
CA SER A 74 11.67 -4.45 5.71
C SER A 74 12.24 -5.15 4.48
N ILE A 75 11.53 -6.15 3.99
CA ILE A 75 11.92 -6.89 2.78
C ILE A 75 11.76 -6.01 1.54
N LEU A 76 10.69 -5.22 1.48
CA LEU A 76 10.52 -4.23 0.41
C LEU A 76 11.63 -3.18 0.43
N GLU A 77 12.04 -2.70 1.61
CA GLU A 77 13.16 -1.77 1.73
C GLU A 77 14.44 -2.33 1.11
N GLU A 78 14.80 -3.57 1.44
CA GLU A 78 15.98 -4.25 0.92
C GLU A 78 15.88 -4.42 -0.60
N ALA A 79 14.72 -4.86 -1.10
CA ALA A 79 14.43 -5.05 -2.52
C ALA A 79 14.47 -3.74 -3.32
N VAL A 80 13.98 -2.63 -2.75
CA VAL A 80 13.99 -1.30 -3.37
C VAL A 80 15.40 -0.67 -3.26
N SER A 81 16.17 -0.99 -2.23
CA SER A 81 17.55 -0.51 -2.04
C SER A 81 18.61 -1.29 -2.82
N HIS A 82 18.20 -2.20 -3.71
CA HIS A 82 19.08 -3.11 -4.47
C HIS A 82 20.00 -3.95 -3.57
N GLN A 83 19.58 -4.21 -2.33
CA GLN A 83 20.29 -5.12 -1.44
C GLN A 83 19.82 -6.56 -1.70
N ARG A 84 20.67 -7.53 -1.39
CA ARG A 84 20.30 -8.95 -1.49
C ARG A 84 19.31 -9.27 -0.38
N VAL A 85 18.07 -9.60 -0.75
CA VAL A 85 17.06 -10.06 0.22
C VAL A 85 17.35 -11.53 0.55
N ASN A 86 17.68 -11.82 1.81
CA ASN A 86 17.98 -13.17 2.26
C ASN A 86 16.92 -13.71 3.21
N PHE A 87 16.40 -14.90 2.91
CA PHE A 87 15.47 -15.63 3.75
C PHE A 87 15.99 -15.92 5.17
N ALA A 88 17.29 -16.16 5.33
CA ALA A 88 17.88 -16.51 6.62
C ALA A 88 17.73 -15.40 7.68
N GLY A 89 17.49 -14.15 7.24
CA GLY A 89 17.29 -12.98 8.10
C GLY A 89 15.83 -12.67 8.44
N LEU A 90 14.85 -13.45 7.97
CA LEU A 90 13.43 -13.12 8.09
C LEU A 90 12.95 -12.92 9.54
N GLY A 91 13.59 -13.57 10.51
CA GLY A 91 13.24 -13.38 11.92
C GLY A 91 13.49 -11.95 12.42
N SER A 92 14.56 -11.30 11.94
CA SER A 92 14.94 -9.96 12.42
C SER A 92 14.13 -8.83 11.77
N THR A 93 13.40 -9.11 10.68
CA THR A 93 12.59 -8.11 9.97
C THR A 93 11.27 -7.78 10.68
N PHE A 94 10.76 -8.69 11.52
CA PHE A 94 9.51 -8.49 12.28
C PHE A 94 9.57 -7.30 13.25
N GLY A 95 10.75 -6.99 13.80
CA GLY A 95 10.93 -5.92 14.76
C GLY A 95 11.30 -4.56 14.17
N ARG A 96 11.80 -4.50 12.93
CA ARG A 96 12.45 -3.30 12.37
C ARG A 96 11.55 -2.07 12.35
N TYR A 97 10.29 -2.22 11.93
CA TYR A 97 9.29 -1.16 11.80
C TYR A 97 8.09 -1.33 12.73
N PHE A 98 8.19 -2.24 13.69
CA PHE A 98 7.09 -2.63 14.57
C PHE A 98 6.50 -1.43 15.33
N ASN A 99 7.37 -0.60 15.93
CA ASN A 99 6.94 0.57 16.70
C ASN A 99 6.26 1.63 15.81
N SER A 100 6.81 1.90 14.64
CA SER A 100 6.27 2.85 13.67
C SER A 100 4.89 2.39 13.18
N LEU A 101 4.75 1.10 12.87
CA LEU A 101 3.48 0.51 12.44
C LEU A 101 2.43 0.51 13.54
N ILE A 102 2.77 0.12 14.77
CA ILE A 102 1.81 0.17 15.90
C ILE A 102 1.28 1.58 16.08
N SER A 103 2.17 2.58 16.05
CA SER A 103 1.79 3.98 16.25
C SER A 103 0.81 4.46 15.17
N VAL A 104 1.12 4.18 13.90
CA VAL A 104 0.29 4.57 12.76
C VAL A 104 -1.05 3.83 12.75
N LEU A 105 -1.01 2.51 12.91
CA LEU A 105 -2.21 1.67 12.94
C LEU A 105 -3.11 2.08 14.11
N PHE A 106 -2.55 2.55 15.23
CA PHE A 106 -3.32 2.94 16.41
C PHE A 106 -4.07 4.24 16.15
N ILE A 107 -3.43 5.18 15.46
CA ILE A 107 -4.08 6.41 15.00
C ILE A 107 -5.22 6.09 14.05
N PHE A 108 -5.02 5.21 13.06
CA PHE A 108 -6.10 4.81 12.15
C PHE A 108 -7.22 4.05 12.86
N TRP A 109 -6.90 3.22 13.85
CA TRP A 109 -7.91 2.53 14.65
C TRP A 109 -8.77 3.51 15.46
N ILE A 110 -8.18 4.55 16.06
CA ILE A 110 -8.94 5.62 16.73
C ILE A 110 -9.86 6.33 15.73
N LEU A 111 -9.36 6.65 14.54
CA LEU A 111 -10.17 7.29 13.49
C LEU A 111 -11.36 6.40 13.10
N ASP A 112 -11.13 5.10 12.92
CA ASP A 112 -12.20 4.14 12.63
C ASP A 112 -13.22 4.04 13.78
N LEU A 113 -12.77 4.07 15.03
CA LEU A 113 -13.64 4.06 16.21
C LEU A 113 -14.55 5.31 16.23
N VAL A 114 -13.99 6.50 16.01
CA VAL A 114 -14.75 7.75 15.97
C VAL A 114 -15.75 7.74 14.80
N LEU A 115 -15.32 7.30 13.62
CA LEU A 115 -16.20 7.19 12.44
C LEU A 115 -17.35 6.20 12.69
N GLY A 116 -17.07 5.08 13.36
CA GLY A 116 -18.08 4.09 13.76
C GLY A 116 -19.14 4.64 14.72
N MET A 117 -18.75 5.54 15.63
CA MET A 117 -19.71 6.22 16.53
C MET A 117 -20.61 7.20 15.78
N ILE A 118 -20.07 7.92 14.79
CA ILE A 118 -20.84 8.84 13.94
C ILE A 118 -21.82 8.07 13.03
N GLY A 119 -21.41 6.89 12.56
CA GLY A 119 -22.14 6.04 11.61
C GLY A 119 -23.50 5.54 12.06
N GLN A 120 -23.74 5.42 13.36
CA GLN A 120 -24.94 4.75 13.88
C GLN A 120 -26.22 5.60 13.82
N ASN A 121 -26.13 6.88 13.42
CA ASN A 121 -27.21 7.84 13.67
C ASN A 121 -28.07 8.25 12.45
N SER A 122 -27.73 7.88 11.20
CA SER A 122 -28.60 8.14 10.02
C SER A 122 -28.11 7.47 8.73
N ALA A 123 -28.97 7.29 7.71
CA ALA A 123 -28.55 6.82 6.37
C ALA A 123 -27.54 7.76 5.66
N ASN A 124 -27.54 9.06 6.01
CA ASN A 124 -26.57 10.03 5.49
C ASN A 124 -25.17 9.86 6.10
N SER A 125 -25.03 9.13 7.21
CA SER A 125 -23.73 8.88 7.85
C SER A 125 -22.82 7.98 7.00
N LEU A 126 -23.41 7.08 6.19
CA LEU A 126 -22.65 6.14 5.36
C LEU A 126 -21.80 6.89 4.33
N TRP A 127 -22.40 7.81 3.57
CA TRP A 127 -21.68 8.59 2.55
C TRP A 127 -20.61 9.48 3.16
N LEU A 128 -20.85 10.02 4.36
CA LEU A 128 -19.84 10.76 5.10
C LEU A 128 -18.66 9.86 5.48
N ILE A 129 -18.92 8.67 6.03
CA ILE A 129 -17.88 7.71 6.41
C ILE A 129 -17.06 7.27 5.19
N LEU A 130 -17.73 6.90 4.10
CA LEU A 130 -17.07 6.52 2.85
C LEU A 130 -16.16 7.65 2.37
N SER A 131 -16.67 8.88 2.33
CA SER A 131 -15.91 10.06 1.89
C SER A 131 -14.68 10.32 2.77
N VAL A 132 -14.83 10.23 4.09
CA VAL A 132 -13.71 10.44 5.03
C VAL A 132 -12.68 9.33 4.90
N LYS A 133 -13.09 8.06 4.81
CA LYS A 133 -12.17 6.93 4.61
C LYS A 133 -11.42 7.01 3.28
N THR A 134 -12.11 7.39 2.21
CA THR A 134 -11.47 7.63 0.91
C THR A 134 -10.47 8.79 1.00
N ALA A 135 -10.81 9.88 1.70
CA ALA A 135 -9.87 10.99 1.91
C ALA A 135 -8.63 10.56 2.70
N ILE A 136 -8.81 9.79 3.78
CA ILE A 136 -7.73 9.19 4.57
C ILE A 136 -6.85 8.31 3.67
N PHE A 137 -7.46 7.41 2.88
CA PHE A 137 -6.75 6.54 1.97
C PHE A 137 -5.91 7.34 0.95
N VAL A 138 -6.47 8.39 0.36
CA VAL A 138 -5.78 9.23 -0.63
C VAL A 138 -4.62 9.99 0.00
N VAL A 139 -4.86 10.64 1.15
CA VAL A 139 -3.88 11.51 1.82
C VAL A 139 -2.72 10.69 2.40
N PHE A 140 -3.03 9.60 3.10
CA PHE A 140 -2.06 8.78 3.82
C PHE A 140 -1.60 7.55 3.02
N ASN A 141 -1.91 7.50 1.73
CA ASN A 141 -1.42 6.45 0.83
C ASN A 141 0.11 6.23 0.88
N PRO A 142 0.98 7.28 0.99
CA PRO A 142 2.43 7.11 1.05
C PRO A 142 2.98 6.62 2.39
N VAL A 143 2.13 6.41 3.40
CA VAL A 143 2.56 5.99 4.74
C VAL A 143 3.43 4.73 4.72
N PRO A 144 3.08 3.64 4.00
CA PRO A 144 3.94 2.46 3.92
C PRO A 144 5.35 2.80 3.42
N GLU A 145 5.45 3.62 2.37
CA GLU A 145 6.74 4.04 1.81
C GLU A 145 7.53 4.94 2.75
N LEU A 146 6.86 5.80 3.52
CA LEU A 146 7.49 6.63 4.54
C LEU A 146 7.97 5.82 5.74
N ILE A 147 7.32 4.71 6.09
CA ILE A 147 7.77 3.85 7.19
C ILE A 147 9.16 3.28 6.90
N TYR A 148 9.42 2.80 5.68
CA TYR A 148 10.70 2.14 5.36
C TYR A 148 11.70 2.98 4.56
N GLN A 149 11.30 4.14 4.01
CA GLN A 149 12.23 5.07 3.34
C GLN A 149 12.28 6.45 3.99
N GLY A 150 11.43 6.71 4.98
CA GLY A 150 11.38 7.97 5.71
C GLY A 150 12.38 8.02 6.86
N ARG A 151 12.34 9.13 7.60
CA ARG A 151 13.25 9.39 8.73
C ARG A 151 12.54 9.67 10.06
N ARG A 152 11.22 9.82 10.04
CA ARG A 152 10.38 10.21 11.18
C ARG A 152 9.32 9.16 11.41
N ASP A 153 8.94 8.99 12.67
CA ASP A 153 7.91 8.04 13.12
C ASP A 153 6.67 8.75 13.68
N GLY A 154 5.59 7.98 13.91
CA GLY A 154 4.37 8.44 14.58
C GLY A 154 3.69 9.62 13.90
N MET A 155 3.35 10.67 14.64
CA MET A 155 2.66 11.84 14.10
C MET A 155 3.50 12.61 13.07
N GLY A 156 4.83 12.63 13.24
CA GLY A 156 5.73 13.26 12.27
C GLY A 156 5.69 12.56 10.91
N LEU A 157 5.49 11.24 10.90
CA LEU A 157 5.32 10.45 9.68
C LEU A 157 4.03 10.82 8.94
N LEU A 158 2.92 11.02 9.68
CA LEU A 158 1.65 11.42 9.07
C LEU A 158 1.70 12.85 8.49
N GLU A 159 2.41 13.75 9.16
CA GLU A 159 2.69 15.08 8.63
C GLU A 159 3.49 15.02 7.31
N ASP A 160 4.54 14.19 7.29
CA ASP A 160 5.36 13.99 6.09
C ASP A 160 4.54 13.36 4.95
N ALA A 161 3.62 12.43 5.25
CA ALA A 161 2.71 11.81 4.28
C ALA A 161 1.78 12.86 3.66
N TYR A 162 1.16 13.70 4.48
CA TYR A 162 0.31 14.79 4.01
C TYR A 162 1.08 15.77 3.09
N ARG A 163 2.26 16.22 3.54
CA ARG A 163 3.12 17.13 2.76
C ARG A 163 3.56 16.51 1.43
N PHE A 164 3.93 15.23 1.44
CA PHE A 164 4.33 14.50 0.24
C PHE A 164 3.18 14.38 -0.76
N THR A 165 1.99 13.99 -0.30
CA THR A 165 0.80 13.84 -1.15
C THR A 165 0.39 15.18 -1.77
N LEU A 166 0.47 16.28 -1.03
CA LEU A 166 0.20 17.62 -1.59
C LEU A 166 1.25 18.06 -2.61
N ALA A 167 2.54 17.78 -2.35
CA ALA A 167 3.62 18.18 -3.24
C ALA A 167 3.65 17.40 -4.56
N ASN A 168 3.14 16.16 -4.56
CA ASN A 168 3.19 15.24 -5.70
C ASN A 168 1.82 14.63 -6.02
N THR A 169 0.72 15.36 -5.81
CA THR A 169 -0.64 14.81 -5.92
C THR A 169 -0.91 14.13 -7.25
N LEU A 170 -0.51 14.78 -8.36
CA LEU A 170 -0.72 14.22 -9.70
C LEU A 170 0.23 13.05 -9.97
N GLU A 171 1.53 13.23 -9.73
CA GLU A 171 2.53 12.21 -10.03
C GLU A 171 2.41 10.95 -9.15
N TRP A 172 1.90 11.09 -7.92
CA TRP A 172 1.74 9.98 -6.99
C TRP A 172 0.41 9.25 -7.15
N LEU A 173 -0.70 9.98 -7.34
CA LEU A 173 -2.03 9.36 -7.40
C LEU A 173 -2.37 8.85 -8.80
N PHE A 174 -1.72 9.35 -9.86
CA PHE A 174 -2.03 8.93 -11.23
C PHE A 174 -1.94 7.41 -11.46
N PRO A 175 -0.89 6.69 -11.02
CA PRO A 175 -0.86 5.24 -11.12
C PRO A 175 -2.01 4.55 -10.37
N MET A 176 -2.41 5.09 -9.21
CA MET A 176 -3.55 4.56 -8.45
C MET A 176 -4.87 4.77 -9.22
N PHE A 177 -5.08 5.95 -9.79
CA PHE A 177 -6.24 6.24 -10.63
C PHE A 177 -6.28 5.35 -11.88
N LEU A 178 -5.14 4.98 -12.46
CA LEU A 178 -5.09 4.07 -13.59
C LEU A 178 -5.53 2.65 -13.20
N ILE A 179 -5.09 2.17 -12.03
CA ILE A 179 -5.42 0.82 -11.52
C ILE A 179 -6.89 0.75 -11.08
N LEU A 180 -7.39 1.76 -10.38
CA LEU A 180 -8.76 1.77 -9.83
C LEU A 180 -9.79 2.35 -10.80
N GLY A 181 -9.37 3.10 -11.82
CA GLY A 181 -10.22 3.81 -12.77
C GLY A 181 -11.29 2.94 -13.44
N PRO A 182 -10.99 1.70 -13.89
CA PRO A 182 -12.01 0.81 -14.45
C PRO A 182 -13.17 0.52 -13.47
N ILE A 183 -12.90 0.44 -12.17
CA ILE A 183 -13.94 0.21 -11.14
C ILE A 183 -14.87 1.43 -11.07
N PHE A 184 -14.31 2.64 -11.09
CA PHE A 184 -15.08 3.89 -11.12
C PHE A 184 -15.89 4.08 -12.41
N ALA A 185 -15.40 3.55 -13.53
CA ALA A 185 -16.08 3.64 -14.82
C ALA A 185 -17.30 2.71 -14.93
N ILE A 186 -17.29 1.57 -14.22
CA ILE A 186 -18.44 0.68 -14.12
C ILE A 186 -19.52 1.33 -13.25
N GLU A 187 -19.16 1.69 -12.01
CA GLU A 187 -20.09 2.35 -11.09
C GLU A 187 -19.32 3.18 -10.06
N THR A 188 -19.60 4.48 -9.99
CA THR A 188 -18.87 5.42 -9.12
C THR A 188 -19.01 5.07 -7.64
N GLN A 189 -20.18 4.55 -7.23
CA GLN A 189 -20.42 4.12 -5.84
C GLN A 189 -19.51 2.96 -5.44
N TRP A 190 -19.34 1.97 -6.33
CA TRP A 190 -18.42 0.85 -6.09
C TRP A 190 -16.98 1.29 -5.99
N GLY A 191 -16.54 2.23 -6.83
CA GLY A 191 -15.20 2.81 -6.74
C GLY A 191 -14.94 3.42 -5.36
N LEU A 192 -15.89 4.20 -4.83
CA LEU A 192 -15.79 4.80 -3.49
C LEU A 192 -15.77 3.73 -2.39
N VAL A 193 -16.64 2.72 -2.46
CA VAL A 193 -16.67 1.61 -1.51
C VAL A 193 -15.34 0.87 -1.50
N VAL A 194 -14.80 0.51 -2.67
CA VAL A 194 -13.51 -0.18 -2.79
C VAL A 194 -12.39 0.66 -2.18
N MET A 195 -12.29 1.95 -2.52
CA MET A 195 -11.25 2.83 -1.95
C MET A 195 -11.39 3.02 -0.44
N SER A 196 -12.62 3.10 0.07
CA SER A 196 -12.87 3.26 1.51
C SER A 196 -12.50 2.04 2.34
N GLN A 197 -12.51 0.86 1.72
CA GLN A 197 -12.23 -0.41 2.38
C GLN A 197 -10.79 -0.87 2.14
N LEU A 198 -10.13 -0.41 1.07
CA LEU A 198 -8.79 -0.86 0.72
C LEU A 198 -7.78 -0.49 1.82
N SER A 199 -7.16 -1.51 2.37
CA SER A 199 -6.20 -1.44 3.46
C SER A 199 -5.09 -2.47 3.25
N PRO A 200 -3.96 -2.38 3.99
CA PRO A 200 -2.88 -3.35 3.87
C PRO A 200 -3.30 -4.81 4.13
N THR A 201 -4.37 -5.03 4.90
CA THR A 201 -4.80 -6.37 5.33
C THR A 201 -5.75 -7.06 4.36
N ASN A 202 -6.49 -6.31 3.55
CA ASN A 202 -7.50 -6.84 2.63
C ASN A 202 -7.15 -6.62 1.15
N ALA A 203 -6.05 -5.94 0.84
CA ALA A 203 -5.60 -5.74 -0.54
C ALA A 203 -5.48 -7.06 -1.32
N LEU A 204 -4.90 -8.10 -0.71
CA LEU A 204 -4.79 -9.42 -1.32
C LEU A 204 -6.17 -9.99 -1.65
N SER A 205 -7.08 -10.02 -0.66
CA SER A 205 -8.43 -10.59 -0.85
C SER A 205 -9.23 -9.82 -1.89
N MET A 206 -9.11 -8.49 -1.94
CA MET A 206 -9.83 -7.67 -2.92
C MET A 206 -9.36 -7.97 -4.34
N ILE A 207 -8.04 -8.01 -4.57
CA ILE A 207 -7.49 -8.33 -5.89
C ILE A 207 -7.85 -9.77 -6.28
N SER A 208 -7.76 -10.74 -5.37
CA SER A 208 -8.13 -12.13 -5.67
C SER A 208 -9.62 -12.26 -6.03
N THR A 209 -10.51 -11.59 -5.29
CA THR A 209 -11.95 -11.61 -5.59
C THR A 209 -12.26 -11.01 -6.96
N ILE A 210 -11.58 -9.92 -7.34
CA ILE A 210 -11.73 -9.32 -8.67
C ILE A 210 -11.25 -10.29 -9.76
N LEU A 211 -10.10 -10.93 -9.57
CA LEU A 211 -9.56 -11.91 -10.54
C LEU A 211 -10.45 -13.16 -10.69
N MET A 212 -11.20 -13.52 -9.64
CA MET A 212 -12.14 -14.64 -9.68
C MET A 212 -13.45 -14.31 -10.41
N GLN A 213 -13.75 -13.03 -10.67
CA GLN A 213 -14.96 -12.68 -11.40
C GLN A 213 -14.90 -13.24 -12.83
N GLY A 214 -15.87 -14.07 -13.19
CA GLY A 214 -15.94 -14.72 -14.49
C GLY A 214 -15.18 -16.05 -14.61
N LEU A 215 -14.54 -16.53 -13.53
CA LEU A 215 -13.94 -17.86 -13.47
C LEU A 215 -14.88 -18.86 -12.77
N PRO A 216 -14.85 -20.15 -13.15
CA PRO A 216 -15.63 -21.19 -12.46
C PRO A 216 -15.12 -21.40 -11.03
N ALA A 217 -16.03 -21.48 -10.06
CA ALA A 217 -15.68 -21.70 -8.66
C ALA A 217 -15.00 -23.07 -8.47
N SER A 218 -13.70 -23.06 -8.17
CA SER A 218 -12.90 -24.26 -7.92
C SER A 218 -11.73 -23.94 -6.98
N PRO A 219 -11.29 -24.87 -6.12
CA PRO A 219 -10.11 -24.67 -5.27
C PRO A 219 -8.87 -24.21 -6.05
N TRP A 220 -8.69 -24.73 -7.27
CA TRP A 220 -7.58 -24.35 -8.14
C TRP A 220 -7.66 -22.89 -8.60
N THR A 221 -8.86 -22.38 -8.89
CA THR A 221 -9.05 -20.97 -9.25
C THR A 221 -8.77 -20.04 -8.09
N THR A 222 -9.09 -20.44 -6.86
CA THR A 222 -8.76 -19.68 -5.65
C THR A 222 -7.24 -19.62 -5.43
N ILE A 223 -6.54 -20.75 -5.57
CA ILE A 223 -5.08 -20.79 -5.40
C ILE A 223 -4.41 -19.93 -6.47
N LEU A 224 -4.79 -20.11 -7.75
CA LEU A 224 -4.19 -19.37 -8.85
C LEU A 224 -4.45 -17.87 -8.74
N SER A 225 -5.70 -17.46 -8.47
CA SER A 225 -6.04 -16.04 -8.28
C SER A 225 -5.32 -15.43 -7.08
N THR A 226 -5.13 -16.17 -5.99
CA THR A 226 -4.36 -15.69 -4.83
C THR A 226 -2.88 -15.49 -5.17
N LEU A 227 -2.26 -16.40 -5.91
CA LEU A 227 -0.86 -16.27 -6.33
C LEU A 227 -0.67 -15.11 -7.31
N VAL A 228 -1.57 -14.96 -8.27
CA VAL A 228 -1.55 -13.83 -9.22
C VAL A 228 -1.79 -12.51 -8.48
N ALA A 229 -2.77 -12.46 -7.58
CA ALA A 229 -3.04 -11.29 -6.74
C ALA A 229 -1.83 -10.90 -5.89
N SER A 230 -1.15 -11.90 -5.30
CA SER A 230 0.06 -11.67 -4.53
C SER A 230 1.21 -11.13 -5.38
N ALA A 231 1.39 -11.69 -6.59
CA ALA A 231 2.42 -11.22 -7.52
C ALA A 231 2.17 -9.77 -7.94
N LEU A 232 0.91 -9.45 -8.28
CA LEU A 232 0.48 -8.09 -8.61
C LEU A 232 0.67 -7.14 -7.44
N LEU A 233 0.27 -7.52 -6.22
CA LEU A 233 0.41 -6.68 -5.04
C LEU A 233 1.87 -6.40 -4.71
N THR A 234 2.72 -7.43 -4.78
CA THR A 234 4.18 -7.29 -4.60
C THR A 234 4.77 -6.35 -5.64
N TRP A 235 4.38 -6.52 -6.91
CA TRP A 235 4.83 -5.66 -8.00
C TRP A 235 4.38 -4.21 -7.80
N ILE A 236 3.11 -3.97 -7.45
CA ILE A 236 2.58 -2.63 -7.17
C ILE A 236 3.36 -1.98 -6.03
N MET A 237 3.65 -2.71 -4.95
CA MET A 237 4.41 -2.17 -3.81
C MET A 237 5.86 -1.85 -4.17
N LEU A 238 6.53 -2.70 -4.97
CA LEU A 238 7.88 -2.41 -5.47
C LEU A 238 7.89 -1.20 -6.39
N PHE A 239 6.97 -1.14 -7.37
CA PHE A 239 6.79 0.01 -8.25
C PHE A 239 6.58 1.30 -7.45
N ARG A 240 5.67 1.28 -6.45
CA ARG A 240 5.41 2.42 -5.57
C ARG A 240 6.64 2.81 -4.77
N GLY A 241 7.43 1.85 -4.28
CA GLY A 241 8.67 2.11 -3.57
C GLY A 241 9.72 2.83 -4.42
N PHE A 242 9.95 2.39 -5.66
CA PHE A 242 10.85 3.07 -6.59
C PHE A 242 10.32 4.45 -7.01
N LEU A 243 9.03 4.56 -7.29
CA LEU A 243 8.41 5.84 -7.64
C LEU A 243 8.51 6.85 -6.49
N PHE A 244 8.21 6.42 -5.26
CA PHE A 244 8.32 7.24 -4.06
C PHE A 244 9.73 7.77 -3.89
N ARG A 245 10.75 6.91 -4.02
CA ARG A 245 12.16 7.29 -3.95
C ARG A 245 12.51 8.38 -4.96
N SER A 246 12.06 8.23 -6.21
CA SER A 246 12.34 9.19 -7.27
C SER A 246 11.61 10.53 -7.04
N LEU A 247 10.38 10.50 -6.51
CA LEU A 247 9.63 11.71 -6.17
C LEU A 247 10.19 12.44 -4.93
N ASN A 248 10.66 11.70 -3.93
CA ASN A 248 11.15 12.25 -2.67
C ASN A 248 12.56 12.86 -2.78
N ARG A 249 13.38 12.42 -3.75
CA ARG A 249 14.76 12.94 -3.95
C ARG A 249 14.85 14.29 -4.65
N GLY A 250 13.80 14.76 -5.33
CA GLY A 250 13.87 15.99 -6.12
C GLY A 250 12.53 16.70 -6.23
N GLY A 251 12.47 17.93 -5.72
CA GLY A 251 11.29 18.79 -5.85
C GLY A 251 10.97 19.11 -7.33
N ARG A 252 9.71 19.45 -7.61
CA ARG A 252 9.20 19.69 -8.98
C ARG A 252 10.06 20.67 -9.79
N ARG A 253 10.62 21.70 -9.14
CA ARG A 253 11.53 22.69 -9.76
C ARG A 253 12.90 22.11 -10.13
N GLN A 254 13.44 21.22 -9.30
CA GLN A 254 14.72 20.56 -9.55
C GLN A 254 14.60 19.54 -10.70
N ARG A 255 13.45 18.85 -10.81
CA ARG A 255 13.14 17.97 -11.94
C ARG A 255 13.11 18.72 -13.29
N ILE A 256 12.50 19.92 -13.31
CA ILE A 256 12.48 20.80 -14.50
C ILE A 256 13.89 21.28 -14.87
N PHE A 257 14.76 21.51 -13.89
CA PHE A 257 16.15 21.93 -14.15
C PHE A 257 16.99 20.78 -14.73
N MET A 258 16.90 19.58 -14.15
CA MET A 258 17.63 18.39 -14.62
C MET A 258 17.22 17.99 -16.04
N SER A 259 15.92 18.04 -16.37
CA SER A 259 15.43 17.69 -17.71
C SER A 259 15.84 18.69 -18.80
N ARG A 260 16.12 19.95 -18.44
CA ARG A 260 16.69 20.95 -19.35
C ARG A 260 18.19 20.75 -19.62
N MET A 261 18.92 20.13 -18.69
CA MET A 261 20.34 19.82 -18.91
C MET A 261 20.57 18.55 -19.74
N GLN A 262 19.54 17.69 -19.83
CA GLN A 262 19.57 16.45 -20.63
C GLN A 262 18.91 16.59 -22.01
N SER A 263 18.35 17.77 -22.34
CA SER A 263 17.77 18.11 -23.65
C SER A 263 18.75 18.93 -24.48
#